data_AF-A0A843H1H6-F1
#
_entry.id   AF-A0A843H1H6-F1
#
_cell.length_a   1.000
_cell.length_b   1.000
_cell.length_c   1.000
_cell.angle_alpha   90.00
_cell.angle_beta   90.00
_cell.angle_gamma   90.00
#
_symmetry.space_group_name_H-M   'P 1'
#
loop_
_entity.id
_entity.type
_entity.pdbx_description
1 polymer ?
#
loop_
_entity_poly.entity_id
_entity_poly.type
_entity_poly.pdbx_seq_one_letter_code
_entity_poly.pdbx_strand_id
1 'polypeptide(L)'
;MALTPRQAFHTDLSINDIRASAWNASEGSLPSYKFLQEQNRRLAKLANSRLRALEKSGYDMFAYDRAYTYLHNLGQRRFSTKLPDQSDYKGMVSQLSELVTFINAKTSTVAGARKALNDKLDKISEFTGKEYTEEQKFRLGRLLGTDSVSTLLREVRGDSGEVIDVLEEISMNEANIENISSIIDKHLAGYNPFGDNSDYMSYDEMMDELRRLNTGDEDML
;
A
#
# COMPACT_ATOMS: atom_id res chain seq x y z
N MET A 1 17.42 4.81 28.68
CA MET A 1 16.90 6.09 28.14
C MET A 1 15.74 5.78 27.21
N ALA A 2 14.51 5.99 27.65
CA ALA A 2 13.33 5.81 26.80
C ALA A 2 13.28 6.97 25.80
N LEU A 3 13.40 6.67 24.51
CA LEU A 3 13.17 7.63 23.44
C LEU A 3 11.70 8.06 23.51
N THR A 4 11.45 9.33 23.76
CA THR A 4 10.10 9.91 23.68
C THR A 4 9.51 9.64 22.30
N PRO A 5 8.22 9.27 22.19
CA PRO A 5 7.58 9.13 20.90
C PRO A 5 7.67 10.48 20.20
N ARG A 6 8.42 10.55 19.08
CA ARG A 6 8.39 11.72 18.19
C ARG A 6 6.93 12.00 17.88
N GLN A 7 6.43 13.15 18.32
CA GLN A 7 5.09 13.62 17.98
C GLN A 7 4.89 13.43 16.48
N ALA A 8 3.85 12.71 16.10
CA ALA A 8 3.45 12.60 14.71
C ALA A 8 3.21 14.03 14.22
N PHE A 9 4.10 14.54 13.36
CA PHE A 9 3.94 15.84 12.74
C PHE A 9 2.68 15.80 11.89
N HIS A 10 1.56 16.23 12.49
CA HIS A 10 0.34 16.58 11.81
C HIS A 10 0.55 17.92 11.11
N THR A 11 -0.06 18.08 9.95
CA THR A 11 -0.07 19.37 9.26
C THR A 11 -1.30 20.16 9.68
N ASP A 12 -1.10 21.39 10.13
CA ASP A 12 -2.17 22.33 10.49
C ASP A 12 -2.93 22.86 9.25
N LEU A 13 -2.42 22.60 8.05
CA LEU A 13 -3.07 22.99 6.80
C LEU A 13 -4.33 22.15 6.57
N SER A 14 -5.51 22.77 6.64
CA SER A 14 -6.77 22.08 6.38
C SER A 14 -7.09 21.98 4.89
N ILE A 15 -7.90 20.98 4.51
CA ILE A 15 -8.38 20.83 3.12
C ILE A 15 -9.20 22.04 2.68
N ASN A 16 -9.91 22.70 3.60
CA ASN A 16 -10.68 23.91 3.29
C ASN A 16 -9.76 25.09 2.96
N ASP A 17 -8.65 25.25 3.70
CA ASP A 17 -7.66 26.31 3.42
C ASP A 17 -6.98 26.10 2.06
N ILE A 18 -6.70 24.83 1.71
CA ILE A 18 -6.19 24.45 0.38
C ILE A 18 -7.20 24.87 -0.70
N ARG A 19 -8.48 24.50 -0.56
CA ARG A 19 -9.52 24.82 -1.54
C ARG A 19 -9.70 26.31 -1.72
N ALA A 20 -9.78 27.07 -0.62
CA ALA A 20 -9.94 28.53 -0.66
C ALA A 20 -8.73 29.20 -1.33
N SER A 21 -7.52 28.80 -0.95
CA SER A 21 -6.29 29.34 -1.53
C SER A 21 -6.14 28.96 -3.00
N ALA A 22 -6.53 27.74 -3.39
CA ALA A 22 -6.45 27.28 -4.78
C ALA A 22 -7.45 28.02 -5.65
N TRP A 23 -8.65 28.29 -5.13
CA TRP A 23 -9.66 29.10 -5.82
C TRP A 23 -9.15 30.52 -6.05
N ASN A 24 -8.63 31.17 -5.00
CA ASN A 24 -8.07 32.51 -5.14
C ASN A 24 -6.89 32.52 -6.12
N ALA A 25 -6.05 31.48 -6.11
CA ALA A 25 -4.95 31.33 -7.06
C ALA A 25 -5.47 31.22 -8.50
N SER A 26 -6.49 30.40 -8.77
CA SER A 26 -7.08 30.28 -10.11
C SER A 26 -7.73 31.56 -10.61
N GLU A 27 -8.21 32.42 -9.70
CA GLU A 27 -8.71 33.77 -10.00
C GLU A 27 -7.58 34.81 -10.19
N GLY A 28 -6.31 34.39 -10.20
CA GLY A 28 -5.15 35.26 -10.45
C GLY A 28 -4.40 35.74 -9.21
N SER A 29 -4.79 35.35 -8.00
CA SER A 29 -4.08 35.74 -6.77
C SER A 29 -2.68 35.13 -6.68
N LEU A 30 -1.66 35.91 -7.07
CA LEU A 30 -0.26 35.53 -6.95
C LEU A 30 0.17 35.20 -5.51
N PRO A 31 -0.27 35.94 -4.45
CA PRO A 31 0.05 35.57 -3.08
C PRO A 31 -0.48 34.18 -2.69
N SER A 32 -1.73 33.85 -3.08
CA SER A 32 -2.33 32.54 -2.79
C SER A 32 -1.61 31.42 -3.52
N TYR A 33 -1.23 31.64 -4.79
CA TYR A 33 -0.45 30.67 -5.56
C TYR A 33 0.93 30.41 -4.94
N LYS A 34 1.67 31.47 -4.57
CA LYS A 34 2.98 31.35 -3.91
C LYS A 34 2.89 30.62 -2.57
N PHE A 35 1.84 30.89 -1.79
CA PHE A 35 1.57 30.17 -0.54
C PHE A 35 1.42 28.67 -0.80
N LEU A 36 0.60 28.28 -1.79
CA LEU A 36 0.40 26.87 -2.14
C LEU A 36 1.67 26.21 -2.65
N GLN A 37 2.49 26.92 -3.43
CA GLN A 37 3.78 26.39 -3.89
C GLN A 37 4.71 26.06 -2.72
N GLU A 38 4.78 26.94 -1.72
CA GLU A 38 5.62 26.73 -0.54
C GLU A 38 5.10 25.55 0.31
N GLN A 39 3.78 25.46 0.51
CA GLN A 39 3.18 24.33 1.21
C GLN A 39 3.40 23.01 0.45
N ASN A 40 3.22 22.99 -0.87
CA ASN A 40 3.47 21.81 -1.68
C ASN A 40 4.92 21.35 -1.55
N ARG A 41 5.88 22.27 -1.70
CA ARG A 41 7.30 21.96 -1.59
C ARG A 41 7.65 21.37 -0.22
N ARG A 42 7.12 21.95 0.86
CA ARG A 42 7.35 21.48 2.23
C ARG A 42 6.74 20.09 2.46
N LEU A 43 5.46 19.93 2.13
CA LEU A 43 4.72 18.69 2.34
C LEU A 43 5.26 17.57 1.46
N ALA A 44 5.54 17.81 0.17
CA ALA A 44 6.12 16.81 -0.72
C ALA A 44 7.48 16.31 -0.23
N LYS A 45 8.35 17.18 0.28
CA LYS A 45 9.62 16.77 0.88
C LYS A 45 9.40 15.85 2.09
N LEU A 46 8.49 16.22 2.99
CA LEU A 46 8.18 15.42 4.18
C LEU A 46 7.56 14.06 3.79
N ALA A 47 6.59 14.06 2.90
CA ALA A 47 5.95 12.86 2.38
C ALA A 47 6.97 11.92 1.71
N ASN A 48 7.83 12.45 0.84
CA ASN A 48 8.86 11.66 0.18
C ASN A 48 9.91 11.12 1.15
N SER A 49 10.22 11.84 2.24
CA SER A 49 11.10 11.36 3.30
C SER A 49 10.47 10.17 4.05
N ARG A 50 9.18 10.28 4.39
CA ARG A 50 8.40 9.21 5.02
C ARG A 50 8.29 7.98 4.12
N LEU A 51 8.06 8.17 2.83
CA LEU A 51 8.04 7.09 1.84
C LEU A 51 9.34 6.31 1.84
N ARG A 52 10.48 6.99 1.76
CA ARG A 52 11.80 6.33 1.81
C ARG A 52 12.01 5.56 3.10
N ALA A 53 11.52 6.09 4.23
CA ALA A 53 11.63 5.39 5.51
C ALA A 53 10.79 4.10 5.52
N LEU A 54 9.58 4.14 4.97
CA LEU A 54 8.71 2.97 4.83
C LEU A 54 9.34 1.92 3.90
N GLU A 55 9.79 2.33 2.71
CA GLU A 55 10.46 1.46 1.74
C GLU A 55 11.72 0.82 2.33
N LYS A 56 12.58 1.61 2.99
CA LYS A 56 13.79 1.10 3.65
C LYS A 56 13.47 0.07 4.75
N SER A 57 12.30 0.19 5.37
CA SER A 57 11.83 -0.73 6.41
C SER A 57 10.94 -1.85 5.87
N GLY A 58 10.74 -1.96 4.55
CA GLY A 58 9.92 -3.00 3.91
C GLY A 58 8.42 -2.86 4.14
N TYR A 59 7.93 -1.66 4.47
CA TYR A 59 6.50 -1.33 4.59
C TYR A 59 5.99 -0.58 3.35
N ASP A 60 6.42 -1.01 2.16
CA ASP A 60 6.11 -0.40 0.87
C ASP A 60 4.75 -0.84 0.27
N MET A 61 4.09 -1.83 0.87
CA MET A 61 2.84 -2.41 0.38
C MET A 61 1.58 -1.79 1.06
N PHE A 62 1.24 -2.16 2.30
CA PHE A 62 -0.04 -1.71 2.90
C PHE A 62 -0.07 -0.34 3.56
N ALA A 63 1.08 0.23 3.90
CA ALA A 63 1.11 1.50 4.62
C ALA A 63 0.54 2.65 3.75
N TYR A 64 0.36 2.36 2.46
CA TYR A 64 0.42 3.32 1.39
C TYR A 64 -0.70 3.22 0.35
N ASP A 65 -1.63 2.25 0.37
CA ASP A 65 -2.60 2.00 -0.73
C ASP A 65 -3.14 3.27 -1.40
N ARG A 66 -3.62 4.24 -0.63
CA ARG A 66 -4.16 5.49 -1.17
C ARG A 66 -3.12 6.34 -1.91
N ALA A 67 -1.98 6.56 -1.28
CA ALA A 67 -0.95 7.41 -1.86
C ALA A 67 -0.13 6.66 -2.91
N TYR A 68 -0.03 5.32 -2.82
CA TYR A 68 0.44 4.43 -3.88
C TYR A 68 -0.45 4.56 -5.10
N THR A 69 -1.76 4.37 -4.93
CA THR A 69 -2.76 4.50 -6.00
C THR A 69 -2.66 5.87 -6.65
N TYR A 70 -2.58 6.95 -5.86
CA TYR A 70 -2.42 8.30 -6.40
C TYR A 70 -1.16 8.45 -7.24
N LEU A 71 0.00 8.01 -6.74
CA LEU A 71 1.27 8.14 -7.45
C LEU A 71 1.34 7.21 -8.68
N HIS A 72 0.84 5.98 -8.56
CA HIS A 72 0.77 4.99 -9.63
C HIS A 72 -0.10 5.50 -10.79
N ASN A 73 -1.28 6.07 -10.49
CA ASN A 73 -2.16 6.67 -11.50
C ASN A 73 -1.51 7.85 -12.24
N LEU A 74 -0.52 8.50 -11.62
CA LEU A 74 0.27 9.57 -12.25
C LEU A 74 1.54 9.06 -12.93
N GLY A 75 1.84 7.76 -12.89
CA GLY A 75 3.10 7.19 -13.35
C GLY A 75 4.31 7.68 -12.56
N GLN A 76 4.11 8.10 -11.31
CA GLN A 76 5.14 8.67 -10.45
C GLN A 76 5.48 7.72 -9.31
N ARG A 77 6.73 7.76 -8.83
CA ARG A 77 7.14 7.06 -7.60
C ARG A 77 7.21 7.96 -6.38
N ARG A 78 7.15 9.29 -6.56
CA ARG A 78 7.29 10.29 -5.50
C ARG A 78 6.34 11.44 -5.75
N PHE A 79 5.92 12.12 -4.69
CA PHE A 79 5.15 13.36 -4.81
C PHE A 79 6.00 14.46 -5.45
N SER A 80 5.42 15.16 -6.42
CA SER A 80 6.05 16.31 -7.07
C SER A 80 6.22 17.49 -6.09
N THR A 81 7.41 18.09 -6.09
CA THR A 81 7.65 19.38 -5.41
C THR A 81 7.18 20.57 -6.24
N LYS A 82 6.92 20.37 -7.54
CA LYS A 82 6.29 21.34 -8.41
C LYS A 82 4.77 21.28 -8.21
N LEU A 83 4.17 22.42 -7.90
CA LEU A 83 2.73 22.57 -7.89
C LEU A 83 2.23 22.71 -9.34
N PRO A 84 1.03 22.22 -9.68
CA PRO A 84 0.40 22.49 -10.98
C PRO A 84 0.30 23.98 -11.28
N ASP A 85 0.04 24.29 -12.56
CA ASP A 85 -0.06 25.66 -13.02
C ASP A 85 -1.23 26.38 -12.35
N GLN A 86 -1.11 27.71 -12.24
CA GLN A 86 -2.06 28.54 -11.49
C GLN A 86 -3.51 28.41 -11.99
N SER A 87 -3.71 28.15 -13.29
CA SER A 87 -5.03 27.90 -13.88
C SER A 87 -5.60 26.52 -13.56
N ASP A 88 -4.79 25.58 -13.08
CA ASP A 88 -5.22 24.22 -12.77
C ASP A 88 -5.65 24.08 -11.30
N TYR A 89 -6.81 24.66 -11.00
CA TYR A 89 -7.44 24.56 -9.68
C TYR A 89 -7.54 23.10 -9.19
N LYS A 90 -8.01 22.20 -10.05
CA LYS A 90 -8.28 20.79 -9.68
C LYS A 90 -6.98 20.06 -9.37
N GLY A 91 -5.95 20.23 -10.19
CA GLY A 91 -4.63 19.64 -9.94
C GLY A 91 -4.02 20.14 -8.63
N MET A 92 -4.07 21.46 -8.38
CA MET A 92 -3.56 22.04 -7.13
C MET A 92 -4.25 21.45 -5.90
N VAL A 93 -5.59 21.41 -5.90
CA VAL A 93 -6.37 20.86 -4.79
C VAL A 93 -6.09 19.36 -4.62
N SER A 94 -6.07 18.60 -5.71
CA SER A 94 -5.84 17.15 -5.67
C SER A 94 -4.47 16.83 -5.05
N GLN A 95 -3.40 17.45 -5.57
CA GLN A 95 -2.04 17.17 -5.11
C GLN A 95 -1.83 17.53 -3.64
N LEU A 96 -2.28 18.71 -3.22
CA LEU A 96 -2.13 19.14 -1.82
C LEU A 96 -3.01 18.34 -0.86
N SER A 97 -4.23 17.96 -1.27
CA SER A 97 -5.12 17.15 -0.44
C SER A 97 -4.56 15.75 -0.20
N GLU A 98 -3.97 15.13 -1.23
CA GLU A 98 -3.32 13.82 -1.08
C GLU A 98 -2.06 13.90 -0.22
N LEU A 99 -1.26 14.97 -0.36
CA LEU A 99 -0.12 15.22 0.52
C LEU A 99 -0.53 15.36 1.99
N VAL A 100 -1.56 16.17 2.28
CA VAL A 100 -2.07 16.35 3.64
C VAL A 100 -2.64 15.06 4.19
N THR A 101 -3.43 14.34 3.38
CA THR A 101 -4.04 13.07 3.78
C THR A 101 -2.97 12.03 4.10
N PHE A 102 -1.96 11.89 3.24
CA PHE A 102 -0.85 10.98 3.48
C PHE A 102 -0.08 11.35 4.75
N ILE A 103 0.33 12.61 4.91
CA ILE A 103 1.10 13.04 6.09
C ILE A 103 0.30 12.89 7.40
N ASN A 104 -1.02 13.07 7.36
CA ASN A 104 -1.85 12.90 8.55
C ASN A 104 -2.19 11.44 8.86
N ALA A 105 -1.98 10.52 7.92
CA ALA A 105 -2.20 9.09 8.16
C ALA A 105 -1.15 8.55 9.15
N LYS A 106 -1.60 7.82 10.18
CA LYS A 106 -0.70 7.15 11.14
C LYS A 106 0.27 6.21 10.43
N THR A 107 -0.21 5.53 9.39
CA THR A 107 0.56 4.61 8.54
C THR A 107 1.65 5.28 7.71
N SER A 108 1.68 6.61 7.61
CA SER A 108 2.79 7.33 6.94
C SER A 108 4.11 7.28 7.72
N THR A 109 4.12 6.68 8.91
CA THR A 109 5.32 6.47 9.70
C THR A 109 5.60 4.97 9.84
N VAL A 110 6.87 4.58 9.93
CA VAL A 110 7.25 3.16 10.12
C VAL A 110 6.58 2.57 11.37
N ALA A 111 6.56 3.32 12.47
CA ALA A 111 5.92 2.86 13.71
C ALA A 111 4.40 2.66 13.55
N GLY A 112 3.72 3.59 12.88
CA GLY A 112 2.28 3.48 12.64
C GLY A 112 1.93 2.42 11.60
N ALA A 113 2.76 2.22 10.57
CA ALA A 113 2.63 1.14 9.60
C ALA A 113 2.78 -0.23 10.26
N ARG A 114 3.85 -0.41 11.05
CA ARG A 114 4.08 -1.62 11.84
C ARG A 114 2.91 -1.91 12.77
N LYS A 115 2.42 -0.90 13.50
CA LYS A 115 1.27 -1.07 14.38
C LYS A 115 0.02 -1.49 13.59
N ALA A 116 -0.30 -0.82 12.50
CA ALA A 116 -1.46 -1.16 11.69
C ALA A 116 -1.36 -2.58 11.09
N LEU A 117 -0.15 -3.02 10.74
CA LEU A 117 0.10 -4.38 10.29
C LEU A 117 -0.13 -5.39 11.43
N ASN A 118 0.46 -5.16 12.60
CA ASN A 118 0.27 -6.02 13.76
C ASN A 118 -1.20 -6.09 14.18
N ASP A 119 -1.92 -4.96 14.23
CA ASP A 119 -3.36 -4.91 14.53
C ASP A 119 -4.20 -5.73 13.53
N LYS A 120 -3.76 -5.86 12.26
CA LYS A 120 -4.43 -6.73 11.26
C LYS A 120 -4.09 -8.20 11.50
N LEU A 121 -2.82 -8.51 11.76
CA LEU A 121 -2.35 -9.88 11.93
C LEU A 121 -2.83 -10.48 13.26
N ASP A 122 -2.99 -9.68 14.31
CA ASP A 122 -3.55 -10.12 15.57
C ASP A 122 -5.00 -10.60 15.38
N LYS A 123 -5.79 -9.95 14.49
CA LYS A 123 -7.13 -10.44 14.13
C LYS A 123 -7.10 -11.74 13.34
N ILE A 124 -6.07 -11.93 12.51
CA ILE A 124 -5.87 -13.19 11.78
C ILE A 124 -5.50 -14.29 12.78
N SER A 125 -4.59 -14.02 13.73
CA SER A 125 -4.27 -14.92 14.84
C SER A 125 -5.50 -15.30 15.68
N GLU A 126 -6.39 -14.34 15.97
CA GLU A 126 -7.64 -14.61 16.68
C GLU A 126 -8.57 -15.53 15.89
N PHE A 127 -8.58 -15.40 14.56
CA PHE A 127 -9.41 -16.22 13.67
C PHE A 127 -8.83 -17.64 13.48
N THR A 128 -7.52 -17.78 13.31
CA THR A 128 -6.86 -19.08 13.08
C THR A 128 -6.49 -19.80 14.38
N GLY A 129 -6.48 -19.10 15.51
CA GLY A 129 -6.04 -19.62 16.81
C GLY A 129 -4.52 -19.81 16.92
N LYS A 130 -3.73 -19.26 15.99
CA LYS A 130 -2.27 -19.41 15.95
C LYS A 130 -1.54 -18.14 16.39
N GLU A 131 -0.48 -18.30 17.15
CA GLU A 131 0.42 -17.21 17.51
C GLU A 131 1.61 -17.14 16.55
N TYR A 132 1.94 -15.92 16.11
CA TYR A 132 3.06 -15.66 15.20
C TYR A 132 4.15 -14.85 15.89
N THR A 133 5.41 -15.18 15.63
CA THR A 133 6.56 -14.33 15.94
C THR A 133 6.52 -13.04 15.10
N GLU A 134 7.24 -12.00 15.51
CA GLU A 134 7.31 -10.73 14.77
C GLU A 134 7.84 -10.89 13.33
N GLU A 135 8.76 -11.84 13.12
CA GLU A 135 9.28 -12.13 11.77
C GLU A 135 8.22 -12.77 10.88
N GLN A 136 7.51 -13.76 11.40
CA GLN A 136 6.39 -14.41 10.70
C GLN A 136 5.28 -13.41 10.39
N LYS A 137 4.94 -12.54 11.35
CA LYS A 137 4.00 -11.43 11.14
C LYS A 137 4.45 -10.54 9.99
N PHE A 138 5.74 -10.17 9.96
CA PHE A 138 6.27 -9.34 8.89
C PHE A 138 6.18 -10.03 7.51
N ARG A 139 6.53 -11.32 7.41
CA ARG A 139 6.47 -12.09 6.15
C ARG A 139 5.04 -12.28 5.67
N LEU A 140 4.15 -12.79 6.53
CA LEU A 140 2.73 -12.97 6.23
C LEU A 140 2.08 -11.64 5.84
N GLY A 141 2.40 -10.58 6.58
CA GLY A 141 2.06 -9.22 6.22
C GLY A 141 2.45 -8.92 4.78
N ARG A 142 3.75 -8.95 4.48
CA ARG A 142 4.28 -8.66 3.15
C ARG A 142 3.55 -9.45 2.05
N LEU A 143 3.28 -10.73 2.27
CA LEU A 143 2.54 -11.55 1.32
C LEU A 143 1.10 -11.06 1.10
N LEU A 144 0.35 -10.85 2.18
CA LEU A 144 -1.02 -10.34 2.16
C LEU A 144 -1.13 -8.93 1.52
N GLY A 145 -0.01 -8.22 1.42
CA GLY A 145 0.08 -6.86 0.87
C GLY A 145 0.36 -6.79 -0.61
N THR A 146 0.62 -7.93 -1.26
CA THR A 146 0.78 -7.97 -2.71
C THR A 146 -0.55 -7.68 -3.41
N ASP A 147 -0.48 -7.04 -4.58
CA ASP A 147 -1.66 -6.73 -5.39
C ASP A 147 -2.43 -8.01 -5.76
N SER A 148 -1.70 -9.09 -6.07
CA SER A 148 -2.25 -10.40 -6.42
C SER A 148 -3.04 -11.01 -5.26
N VAL A 149 -2.44 -11.13 -4.07
CA VAL A 149 -3.10 -11.71 -2.89
C VAL A 149 -4.28 -10.86 -2.43
N SER A 150 -4.11 -9.53 -2.39
CA SER A 150 -5.20 -8.63 -1.99
C SER A 150 -6.37 -8.64 -2.99
N THR A 151 -6.11 -8.91 -4.28
CA THR A 151 -7.15 -9.10 -5.29
C THR A 151 -7.82 -10.45 -5.13
N LEU A 152 -7.06 -11.53 -4.97
CA LEU A 152 -7.59 -12.86 -4.67
C LEU A 152 -8.54 -12.85 -3.47
N LEU A 153 -8.11 -12.27 -2.34
CA LEU A 153 -8.93 -12.19 -1.13
C LEU A 153 -10.22 -11.36 -1.29
N ARG A 154 -10.28 -10.46 -2.28
CA ARG A 154 -11.51 -9.71 -2.62
C ARG A 154 -12.45 -10.52 -3.51
N GLU A 155 -11.90 -11.31 -4.42
CA GLU A 155 -12.66 -12.11 -5.38
C GLU A 155 -13.17 -13.43 -4.79
N VAL A 156 -12.44 -14.02 -3.84
CA VAL A 156 -12.85 -15.25 -3.13
C VAL A 156 -14.04 -14.94 -2.21
N ARG A 157 -15.25 -15.15 -2.74
CA ARG A 157 -16.51 -15.01 -2.00
C ARG A 157 -16.82 -16.27 -1.20
N GLY A 158 -16.48 -16.27 0.10
CA GLY A 158 -17.10 -17.17 1.08
C GLY A 158 -16.16 -18.14 1.80
N ASP A 159 -15.00 -18.45 1.25
CA ASP A 159 -14.01 -19.34 1.91
C ASP A 159 -12.59 -18.75 1.87
N SER A 160 -12.45 -17.52 2.36
CA SER A 160 -11.12 -16.90 2.54
C SER A 160 -10.28 -17.62 3.61
N GLY A 161 -10.87 -18.52 4.41
CA GLY A 161 -10.19 -19.26 5.46
C GLY A 161 -9.13 -20.20 4.90
N GLU A 162 -9.52 -21.06 3.96
CA GLU A 162 -8.59 -22.02 3.32
C GLU A 162 -7.42 -21.30 2.61
N VAL A 163 -7.72 -20.22 1.89
CA VAL A 163 -6.70 -19.40 1.20
C VAL A 163 -5.75 -18.76 2.22
N ILE A 164 -6.27 -18.22 3.32
CA ILE A 164 -5.44 -17.62 4.38
C ILE A 164 -4.55 -18.68 5.03
N ASP A 165 -5.08 -19.87 5.33
CA ASP A 165 -4.33 -20.95 5.95
C ASP A 165 -3.17 -21.42 5.05
N VAL A 166 -3.42 -21.58 3.75
CA VAL A 166 -2.38 -21.97 2.79
C VAL A 166 -1.33 -20.86 2.63
N LEU A 167 -1.75 -19.60 2.49
CA LEU A 167 -0.80 -18.47 2.40
C LEU A 167 0.01 -18.29 3.69
N GLU A 168 -0.61 -18.55 4.84
CA GLU A 168 0.07 -18.57 6.13
C GLU A 168 1.16 -19.63 6.14
N GLU A 169 0.85 -20.89 5.86
CA GLU A 169 1.82 -21.99 5.83
C GLU A 169 2.99 -21.71 4.89
N ILE A 170 2.70 -21.27 3.67
CA ILE A 170 3.72 -20.94 2.67
C ILE A 170 4.61 -19.78 3.14
N SER A 171 4.03 -18.77 3.81
CA SER A 171 4.81 -17.65 4.34
C SER A 171 5.79 -18.06 5.45
N MET A 172 5.56 -19.22 6.09
CA MET A 172 6.45 -19.77 7.12
C MET A 172 7.64 -20.53 6.53
N ASN A 173 7.51 -21.09 5.32
CA ASN A 173 8.53 -21.95 4.70
C ASN A 173 9.49 -21.20 3.75
N GLU A 174 9.68 -19.89 3.97
CA GLU A 174 10.56 -19.02 3.16
C GLU A 174 10.27 -18.99 1.66
N ALA A 175 9.12 -19.49 1.21
CA ALA A 175 8.78 -19.51 -0.20
C ALA A 175 8.82 -18.10 -0.80
N ASN A 176 9.31 -18.00 -2.04
CA ASN A 176 9.47 -16.71 -2.71
C ASN A 176 8.09 -16.08 -2.97
N ILE A 177 7.86 -14.89 -2.40
CA ILE A 177 6.63 -14.09 -2.59
C ILE A 177 6.34 -13.85 -4.08
N GLU A 178 7.37 -13.76 -4.92
CA GLU A 178 7.22 -13.62 -6.38
C GLU A 178 6.59 -14.86 -7.02
N ASN A 179 6.97 -16.06 -6.56
CA ASN A 179 6.37 -17.31 -7.05
C ASN A 179 4.90 -17.41 -6.65
N ILE A 180 4.58 -17.05 -5.40
CA ILE A 180 3.20 -17.03 -4.89
C ILE A 180 2.35 -16.04 -5.69
N SER A 181 2.87 -14.84 -5.93
CA SER A 181 2.17 -13.81 -6.71
C SER A 181 1.93 -14.26 -8.16
N SER A 182 2.92 -14.90 -8.79
CA SER A 182 2.81 -15.45 -10.14
C SER A 182 1.74 -16.54 -10.27
N ILE A 183 1.67 -17.46 -9.30
CA ILE A 183 0.62 -18.51 -9.27
C ILE A 183 -0.77 -17.87 -9.15
N ILE A 184 -0.91 -16.87 -8.27
CA ILE A 184 -2.19 -16.17 -8.07
C ILE A 184 -2.55 -15.34 -9.31
N ASP A 185 -1.58 -14.68 -9.95
CA ASP A 185 -1.82 -13.88 -11.16
C ASP A 185 -2.34 -14.75 -12.33
N LYS A 186 -1.84 -15.98 -12.48
CA LYS A 186 -2.36 -16.96 -13.45
C LYS A 186 -3.82 -17.32 -13.18
N HIS A 187 -4.20 -17.47 -11.91
CA HIS A 187 -5.60 -17.67 -11.55
C HIS A 187 -6.46 -16.44 -11.86
N LEU A 188 -5.97 -15.25 -11.49
CA LEU A 188 -6.66 -13.98 -11.70
C LEU A 188 -6.81 -13.64 -13.19
N ALA A 189 -5.91 -14.12 -14.06
CA ALA A 189 -6.00 -13.94 -15.51
C ALA A 189 -7.33 -14.43 -16.10
N GLY A 190 -7.89 -15.52 -15.56
CA GLY A 190 -9.19 -16.05 -16.02
C GLY A 190 -10.39 -15.16 -15.71
N TYR A 191 -10.24 -14.21 -14.78
CA TYR A 191 -11.26 -13.20 -14.49
C TYR A 191 -11.15 -11.97 -15.38
N ASN A 192 -10.17 -11.90 -16.29
CA ASN A 192 -10.05 -10.85 -17.28
C ASN A 192 -10.80 -11.24 -18.58
N PRO A 193 -12.01 -10.69 -18.85
CA PRO A 193 -12.79 -11.04 -20.03
C PRO A 193 -12.15 -10.59 -21.36
N PHE A 194 -11.03 -9.85 -21.30
CA PHE A 194 -10.32 -9.32 -22.46
C PHE A 194 -8.86 -9.83 -22.54
N GLY A 195 -8.44 -10.74 -21.66
CA GLY A 195 -7.08 -11.28 -21.60
C GLY A 195 -6.89 -12.53 -22.47
N ASP A 196 -5.64 -12.83 -22.82
CA ASP A 196 -5.26 -14.16 -23.30
C ASP A 196 -5.33 -15.13 -22.12
N ASN A 197 -6.28 -16.06 -22.17
CA ASN A 197 -6.51 -17.04 -21.11
C ASN A 197 -5.63 -18.29 -21.27
N SER A 198 -4.61 -18.26 -22.14
CA SER A 198 -3.69 -19.41 -22.33
C SER A 198 -2.96 -19.80 -21.05
N ASP A 199 -2.72 -18.84 -20.15
CA ASP A 199 -2.00 -19.02 -18.89
C ASP A 199 -2.94 -19.10 -17.67
N TYR A 200 -4.24 -19.30 -17.91
CA TYR A 200 -5.22 -19.44 -16.83
C TYR A 200 -4.98 -20.71 -16.01
N MET A 201 -5.08 -20.56 -14.69
CA MET A 201 -5.05 -21.65 -13.73
C MET A 201 -6.38 -21.70 -12.96
N SER A 202 -7.01 -22.86 -12.87
CA SER A 202 -8.24 -23.02 -12.07
C SER A 202 -7.95 -22.81 -10.58
N TYR A 203 -9.00 -22.59 -9.78
CA TYR A 203 -8.83 -22.41 -8.32
C TYR A 203 -8.15 -23.63 -7.68
N ASP A 204 -8.58 -24.84 -8.05
CA ASP A 204 -8.02 -26.08 -7.51
C ASP A 204 -6.54 -26.23 -7.90
N GLU A 205 -6.18 -25.98 -9.17
CA GLU A 205 -4.78 -25.99 -9.62
C GLU A 205 -3.93 -24.94 -8.89
N MET A 206 -4.48 -23.75 -8.65
CA MET A 206 -3.81 -22.69 -7.88
C MET A 206 -3.54 -23.15 -6.44
N MET A 207 -4.55 -23.72 -5.77
CA MET A 207 -4.40 -24.20 -4.40
C MET A 207 -3.41 -25.36 -4.30
N ASP A 208 -3.39 -26.26 -5.29
CA ASP A 208 -2.42 -27.36 -5.36
C ASP A 208 -0.99 -26.85 -5.55
N GLU A 209 -0.76 -25.90 -6.48
CA GLU A 209 0.56 -25.30 -6.69
C GLU A 209 1.05 -24.52 -5.47
N LEU A 210 0.16 -23.75 -4.83
CA LEU A 210 0.46 -23.07 -3.58
C LEU A 210 0.88 -24.08 -2.49
N ARG A 211 0.16 -25.20 -2.34
CA ARG A 211 0.52 -26.26 -1.39
C ARG A 211 1.85 -26.94 -1.72
N ARG A 212 2.21 -27.11 -2.99
CA ARG A 212 3.52 -27.66 -3.40
C ARG A 212 4.68 -26.75 -3.02
N LEU A 213 4.49 -25.43 -3.06
CA LEU A 213 5.51 -24.50 -2.54
C LEU A 213 5.81 -24.72 -1.06
N ASN A 214 4.87 -25.31 -0.31
CA ASN A 214 5.03 -25.62 1.10
C ASN A 214 5.83 -26.91 1.34
N THR A 215 5.79 -27.89 0.43
CA THR A 215 6.42 -29.22 0.61
C THR A 215 7.90 -29.27 0.25
N GLY A 216 8.44 -28.22 -0.41
CA GLY A 216 9.84 -28.16 -0.78
C GLY A 216 10.24 -29.13 -1.90
N ASP A 217 9.28 -29.61 -2.68
CA ASP A 217 9.56 -30.39 -3.90
C ASP A 217 10.15 -29.46 -4.96
N GLU A 218 11.47 -29.21 -4.88
CA GLU A 218 12.27 -28.42 -5.83
C GLU A 218 12.44 -29.10 -7.20
N ASP A 219 11.85 -30.28 -7.43
CA ASP A 219 12.17 -31.13 -8.58
C ASP A 219 11.60 -30.70 -9.94
N MET A 220 10.96 -29.52 -10.07
CA MET A 220 10.49 -29.03 -11.38
C MET A 220 10.60 -27.52 -11.60
N LEU A 221 11.82 -27.04 -11.87
CA LEU A 221 12.07 -25.95 -12.83
C LEU A 221 13.35 -26.21 -13.62
#